data_AF-A0A093VQA3-F1
#
_entry.id   AF-A0A093VQA3-F1
#
_cell.length_a   1.000
_cell.length_b   1.000
_cell.length_c   1.000
_cell.angle_alpha   90.00
_cell.angle_beta   90.00
_cell.angle_gamma   90.00
#
_symmetry.space_group_name_H-M   'P 1'
#
loop_
_entity.id
_entity.type
_entity.pdbx_description
1 polymer ?
#
loop_
_entity_poly.entity_id
_entity_poly.type
_entity_poly.pdbx_seq_one_letter_code
_entity_poly.pdbx_strand_id
1 'polypeptide(L)'
;MKTLTLSLATFTSSITFASAATKVCQNYKIPLTVTSENFVYDMPYFADNYDVVDWISNFGSRTASVDYHPFSNTKQNQTASYTISATFCTPKDQEAAYKDTVLFATHGLNFDNRYWASEIQPDNYSFVDYAINRGYSIFYYDRLGVGASTKVSGYTNQLPIQIEIATQLIISIKSSKYTGSLGKPDSLVVVGHSFGSAISAGTVAANPEICDALILTGFSYNGSNPVGFVEAAQLRIASSEDPRWRKLDTGYLLPVDIYSNVNTFFKKPDYDLNVVRYADSIKQPLGLVEVLTGASSNLSPSEFTGKAMVIAGQYDFIFCTGQCDDVIEYPAANVFAKAKDFKAISYPGAGHGLNFALNATGAYAEIFDFLEK
;
A
#
# COMPACT_ATOMS: atom_id res chain seq x y z
N MET A 1 5.74 -67.35 39.80
CA MET A 1 5.50 -66.13 39.00
C MET A 1 6.13 -64.94 39.71
N LYS A 2 7.24 -64.42 39.18
CA LYS A 2 7.81 -63.13 39.60
C LYS A 2 7.78 -62.23 38.36
N THR A 3 6.99 -61.17 38.44
CA THR A 3 6.75 -60.23 37.35
C THR A 3 7.89 -59.23 37.31
N LEU A 4 8.56 -59.12 36.15
CA LEU A 4 9.64 -58.18 35.90
C LEU A 4 9.04 -56.93 35.23
N THR A 5 9.11 -55.79 35.90
CA THR A 5 8.62 -54.51 35.38
C THR A 5 9.78 -53.77 34.70
N LEU A 6 9.70 -53.60 33.38
CA LEU A 6 10.67 -52.85 32.59
C LEU A 6 10.17 -51.39 32.44
N SER A 7 10.86 -50.42 33.03
CA SER A 7 10.58 -48.99 32.82
C SER A 7 11.32 -48.50 31.59
N LEU A 8 10.57 -48.12 30.55
CA LEU A 8 11.09 -47.43 29.37
C LEU A 8 11.18 -45.92 29.68
N ALA A 9 12.39 -45.38 29.72
CA ALA A 9 12.60 -43.93 29.80
C ALA A 9 12.61 -43.34 28.38
N THR A 10 11.57 -42.59 28.02
CA THR A 10 11.52 -41.79 26.80
C THR A 10 12.29 -40.50 26.99
N PHE A 11 13.44 -40.35 26.31
CA PHE A 11 14.12 -39.07 26.15
C PHE A 11 13.43 -38.27 25.03
N THR A 12 12.63 -37.27 25.40
CA THR A 12 12.20 -36.22 24.47
C THR A 12 13.29 -35.16 24.39
N SER A 13 14.08 -35.21 23.30
CA SER A 13 14.98 -34.11 22.94
C SER A 13 14.16 -33.03 22.23
N SER A 14 13.87 -31.94 22.95
CA SER A 14 13.29 -30.74 22.35
C SER A 14 14.42 -29.93 21.72
N ILE A 15 14.65 -30.10 20.42
CA ILE A 15 15.49 -29.17 19.66
C ILE A 15 14.67 -27.91 19.43
N THR A 16 14.79 -26.94 20.33
CA THR A 16 14.36 -25.57 20.07
C THR A 16 15.36 -24.95 19.10
N PHE A 17 15.03 -24.92 17.81
CA PHE A 17 15.64 -23.96 16.89
C PHE A 17 15.13 -22.57 17.29
N ALA A 18 15.89 -21.88 18.14
CA ALA A 18 15.76 -20.44 18.25
C ALA A 18 16.19 -19.86 16.89
N SER A 19 15.23 -19.60 16.01
CA SER A 19 15.48 -18.83 14.79
C SER A 19 16.04 -17.48 15.22
N ALA A 20 17.34 -17.26 15.00
CA ALA A 20 17.93 -15.95 15.21
C ALA A 20 17.24 -14.96 14.26
N ALA A 21 16.82 -13.80 14.77
CA ALA A 21 16.17 -12.78 13.94
C ALA A 21 17.01 -12.50 12.67
N THR A 22 16.41 -12.69 11.49
CA THR A 22 17.06 -12.59 10.17
C THR A 22 17.27 -11.14 9.71
N LYS A 23 16.64 -10.17 10.39
CA LYS A 23 16.69 -8.73 10.08
C LYS A 23 17.10 -7.87 11.27
N VAL A 24 17.68 -6.72 10.96
CA VAL A 24 17.86 -5.58 11.88
C VAL A 24 16.94 -4.47 11.41
N CYS A 25 16.06 -3.98 12.29
CA CYS A 25 15.13 -2.90 11.97
C CYS A 25 15.32 -1.69 12.88
N GLN A 26 15.19 -0.50 12.30
CA GLN A 26 15.21 0.78 13.02
C GLN A 26 13.93 1.57 12.70
N ASN A 27 13.26 2.02 13.77
CA ASN A 27 12.08 2.87 13.66
C ASN A 27 12.47 4.34 13.69
N TYR A 28 11.76 5.17 12.93
CA TYR A 28 11.98 6.60 12.82
C TYR A 28 10.67 7.40 12.96
N LYS A 29 10.82 8.63 13.45
CA LYS A 29 9.85 9.71 13.31
C LYS A 29 10.53 10.81 12.50
N ILE A 30 10.15 10.91 11.23
CA ILE A 30 10.85 11.73 10.24
C ILE A 30 10.10 13.06 10.10
N PRO A 31 10.65 14.18 10.60
CA PRO A 31 10.11 15.49 10.30
C PRO A 31 10.44 15.88 8.86
N LEU A 32 9.46 16.37 8.12
CA LEU A 32 9.63 16.88 6.76
C LEU A 32 8.70 18.05 6.52
N THR A 33 9.13 18.96 5.66
CA THR A 33 8.34 20.09 5.16
C THR A 33 8.18 19.90 3.66
N VAL A 34 6.94 19.91 3.19
CA VAL A 34 6.61 19.73 1.76
C VAL A 34 5.77 20.89 1.27
N THR A 35 5.92 21.20 0.00
CA THR A 35 5.05 22.12 -0.74
C THR A 35 4.38 21.37 -1.86
N SER A 36 3.06 21.38 -1.92
CA SER A 36 2.29 20.72 -2.98
C SER A 36 1.20 21.64 -3.54
N GLU A 37 0.85 21.43 -4.81
CA GLU A 37 -0.30 22.08 -5.43
C GLU A 37 -1.57 21.27 -5.13
N ASN A 38 -2.43 21.83 -4.29
CA ASN A 38 -3.54 21.13 -3.65
C ASN A 38 -4.90 21.55 -4.23
N PHE A 39 -5.80 20.59 -4.36
CA PHE A 39 -7.22 20.85 -4.59
C PHE A 39 -7.83 21.48 -3.34
N VAL A 40 -8.73 22.45 -3.54
CA VAL A 40 -9.48 23.12 -2.46
C VAL A 40 -10.87 22.51 -2.40
N TYR A 41 -11.16 21.74 -1.35
CA TYR A 41 -12.48 21.16 -1.11
C TYR A 41 -13.51 22.28 -0.86
N ASP A 42 -14.59 22.27 -1.64
CA ASP A 42 -15.56 23.38 -1.70
C ASP A 42 -17.01 22.90 -1.50
N MET A 43 -17.19 21.86 -0.69
CA MET A 43 -18.50 21.32 -0.32
C MET A 43 -18.69 21.37 1.20
N PRO A 44 -19.95 21.30 1.69
CA PRO A 44 -20.22 21.16 3.11
C PRO A 44 -19.54 19.91 3.69
N TYR A 45 -19.04 20.02 4.91
CA TYR A 45 -18.52 18.86 5.64
C TYR A 45 -19.68 17.96 6.06
N PHE A 46 -19.47 16.65 6.05
CA PHE A 46 -20.45 15.67 6.49
C PHE A 46 -20.83 15.91 7.96
N ALA A 47 -22.11 16.09 8.22
CA ALA A 47 -22.67 16.17 9.56
C ALA A 47 -22.95 14.77 10.12
N ASP A 48 -23.38 13.83 9.27
CA ASP A 48 -23.69 12.46 9.65
C ASP A 48 -23.47 11.46 8.49
N ASN A 49 -23.81 10.19 8.74
CA ASN A 49 -23.67 9.13 7.75
C ASN A 49 -24.65 9.25 6.56
N TYR A 50 -25.73 10.03 6.66
CA TYR A 50 -26.64 10.28 5.54
C TYR A 50 -25.98 11.19 4.50
N ASP A 51 -25.19 12.17 4.92
CA ASP A 51 -24.40 12.99 4.01
C ASP A 51 -23.35 12.15 3.25
N VAL A 52 -22.76 11.14 3.90
CA VAL A 52 -21.84 10.20 3.24
C VAL A 52 -22.58 9.36 2.18
N VAL A 53 -23.79 8.91 2.48
CA VAL A 53 -24.62 8.15 1.52
C VAL A 53 -25.03 9.01 0.33
N ASP A 54 -25.40 10.28 0.57
CA ASP A 54 -25.69 11.25 -0.49
C ASP A 54 -24.45 11.51 -1.35
N TRP A 55 -23.29 11.68 -0.72
CA TRP A 55 -22.01 11.80 -1.41
C TRP A 55 -21.70 10.59 -2.31
N ILE A 56 -21.85 9.36 -1.82
CA ILE A 56 -21.65 8.14 -2.63
C ILE A 56 -22.56 8.16 -3.86
N SER A 57 -23.84 8.54 -3.67
CA SER A 57 -24.83 8.62 -4.75
C SER A 57 -24.48 9.68 -5.80
N ASN A 58 -24.04 10.85 -5.36
CA ASN A 58 -23.62 11.94 -6.24
C ASN A 58 -22.33 11.60 -6.99
N PHE A 59 -21.37 10.96 -6.31
CA PHE A 59 -20.11 10.53 -6.92
C PHE A 59 -20.32 9.44 -7.99
N GLY A 60 -21.26 8.52 -7.76
CA GLY A 60 -21.63 7.47 -8.72
C GLY A 60 -22.65 7.88 -9.78
N SER A 61 -23.18 9.11 -9.74
CA SER A 61 -24.18 9.57 -10.69
C SER A 61 -23.66 9.54 -12.13
N ARG A 62 -24.53 9.16 -13.08
CA ARG A 62 -24.25 9.29 -14.52
C ARG A 62 -23.97 10.73 -14.96
N THR A 63 -24.43 11.71 -14.18
CA THR A 63 -24.22 13.14 -14.43
C THR A 63 -23.15 13.75 -13.52
N ALA A 64 -22.40 12.95 -12.76
CA ALA A 64 -21.40 13.45 -11.80
C ALA A 64 -20.39 14.42 -12.42
N SER A 65 -19.99 14.21 -13.68
CA SER A 65 -19.07 15.13 -14.39
C SER A 65 -19.64 16.53 -14.63
N VAL A 66 -20.96 16.72 -14.50
CA VAL A 66 -21.68 17.98 -14.72
C VAL A 66 -22.23 18.54 -13.42
N ASP A 67 -22.78 17.68 -12.55
CA ASP A 67 -23.54 18.12 -11.37
C ASP A 67 -22.75 17.98 -10.06
N TYR A 68 -21.60 17.31 -10.07
CA TYR A 68 -20.80 17.07 -8.87
C TYR A 68 -19.39 17.68 -8.98
N HIS A 69 -19.18 18.80 -8.30
CA HIS A 69 -17.92 19.56 -8.28
C HIS A 69 -17.41 19.71 -6.84
N PRO A 70 -16.69 18.71 -6.30
CA PRO A 70 -16.25 18.74 -4.90
C PRO A 70 -15.12 19.73 -4.62
N PHE A 71 -14.53 20.29 -5.67
CA PHE A 71 -13.38 21.17 -5.58
C PHE A 71 -13.69 22.50 -6.24
N SER A 72 -13.10 23.57 -5.69
CA SER A 72 -13.08 24.86 -6.36
C SER A 72 -12.37 24.74 -7.71
N ASN A 73 -12.66 25.69 -8.62
CA ASN A 73 -11.99 25.77 -9.94
C ASN A 73 -10.50 26.16 -9.88
N THR A 74 -9.95 26.38 -8.68
CA THR A 74 -8.55 26.75 -8.47
C THR A 74 -7.84 25.76 -7.55
N LYS A 75 -6.57 25.51 -7.84
CA LYS A 75 -5.66 24.82 -6.92
C LYS A 75 -4.83 25.84 -6.16
N GLN A 76 -4.28 25.43 -5.01
CA GLN A 76 -3.47 26.28 -4.15
C GLN A 76 -2.17 25.58 -3.76
N ASN A 77 -1.05 26.31 -3.89
CA ASN A 77 0.22 25.86 -3.33
C ASN A 77 0.18 25.97 -1.81
N GLN A 78 0.45 24.87 -1.12
CA GLN A 78 0.47 24.82 0.32
C GLN A 78 1.77 24.22 0.81
N THR A 79 2.45 24.94 1.71
CA THR A 79 3.61 24.45 2.46
C THR A 79 3.19 24.04 3.87
N ALA A 80 3.54 22.83 4.28
CA ALA A 80 3.24 22.34 5.61
C ALA A 80 4.32 21.35 6.11
N SER A 81 4.41 21.22 7.43
CA SER A 81 5.36 20.30 8.07
C SER A 81 4.64 19.13 8.73
N TYR A 82 5.17 17.93 8.53
CA TYR A 82 4.60 16.68 9.02
C TYR A 82 5.68 15.83 9.68
N THR A 83 5.26 14.89 10.52
CA THR A 83 6.10 13.84 11.07
C THR A 83 5.60 12.50 10.57
N ILE A 84 6.46 11.79 9.83
CA ILE A 84 6.14 10.49 9.24
C ILE A 84 6.78 9.37 10.06
N SER A 85 5.96 8.40 10.47
CA SER A 85 6.41 7.17 11.12
C SER A 85 6.92 6.20 10.07
N ALA A 86 8.14 5.73 10.22
CA ALA A 86 8.75 4.81 9.26
C ALA A 86 9.62 3.77 9.95
N THR A 87 9.87 2.68 9.23
CA THR A 87 10.77 1.61 9.66
C THR A 87 11.67 1.25 8.49
N PHE A 88 12.97 1.15 8.77
CA PHE A 88 13.95 0.60 7.86
C PHE A 88 14.45 -0.74 8.39
N CYS A 89 14.46 -1.77 7.56
CA CYS A 89 14.97 -3.09 7.89
C CYS A 89 16.04 -3.50 6.88
N THR A 90 17.09 -4.16 7.36
CA THR A 90 18.17 -4.73 6.53
C THR A 90 18.47 -6.17 6.95
N PRO A 91 18.92 -7.05 6.03
CA PRO A 91 19.35 -8.39 6.40
C PRO A 91 20.46 -8.35 7.44
N LYS A 92 20.43 -9.28 8.40
CA LYS A 92 21.49 -9.40 9.39
C LYS A 92 22.79 -9.92 8.76
N ASP A 93 22.67 -10.77 7.75
CA ASP A 93 23.78 -11.26 6.95
C ASP A 93 24.40 -10.12 6.14
N GLN A 94 25.66 -9.80 6.45
CA GLN A 94 26.40 -8.73 5.79
C GLN A 94 26.82 -9.09 4.36
N GLU A 95 26.75 -10.37 3.98
CA GLU A 95 27.10 -10.88 2.65
C GLU A 95 25.85 -11.13 1.79
N ALA A 96 24.66 -10.73 2.25
CA ALA A 96 23.43 -10.86 1.48
C ALA A 96 23.53 -10.10 0.14
N ALA A 97 23.28 -10.81 -0.97
CA ALA A 97 23.60 -10.35 -2.32
C ALA A 97 22.95 -9.02 -2.73
N TYR A 98 21.77 -8.70 -2.20
CA TYR A 98 20.99 -7.52 -2.56
C TYR A 98 20.82 -6.52 -1.41
N LYS A 99 21.65 -6.60 -0.36
CA LYS A 99 21.45 -5.80 0.86
C LYS A 99 21.47 -4.29 0.58
N ASP A 100 22.26 -3.87 -0.41
CA ASP A 100 22.44 -2.48 -0.83
C ASP A 100 21.36 -2.01 -1.83
N THR A 101 20.43 -2.89 -2.20
CA THR A 101 19.19 -2.52 -2.88
C THR A 101 18.08 -2.29 -1.85
N VAL A 102 17.57 -1.06 -1.80
CA VAL A 102 16.51 -0.66 -0.87
C VAL A 102 15.17 -0.60 -1.58
N LEU A 103 14.18 -1.33 -1.06
CA LEU A 103 12.78 -1.16 -1.43
C LEU A 103 12.16 -0.02 -0.62
N PHE A 104 11.49 0.93 -1.29
CA PHE A 104 10.65 1.95 -0.68
C PHE A 104 9.18 1.55 -0.88
N ALA A 105 8.52 1.12 0.19
CA ALA A 105 7.19 0.50 0.17
C ALA A 105 6.08 1.42 0.69
N THR A 106 5.11 1.74 -0.18
CA THR A 106 3.97 2.64 0.10
C THR A 106 2.65 1.88 0.11
N HIS A 107 1.96 1.83 1.26
CA HIS A 107 0.68 1.12 1.39
C HIS A 107 -0.51 1.91 0.80
N GLY A 108 -1.62 1.22 0.54
CA GLY A 108 -2.86 1.80 0.00
C GLY A 108 -3.75 2.50 1.02
N LEU A 109 -4.99 2.80 0.61
CA LEU A 109 -6.08 3.16 1.53
C LEU A 109 -6.44 1.95 2.40
N ASN A 110 -7.20 2.16 3.47
CA ASN A 110 -7.66 1.13 4.40
C ASN A 110 -6.59 0.44 5.26
N PHE A 111 -5.30 0.77 5.07
CA PHE A 111 -4.18 0.16 5.79
C PHE A 111 -3.14 1.20 6.23
N ASP A 112 -2.23 0.75 7.08
CA ASP A 112 -0.97 1.40 7.42
C ASP A 112 0.22 0.48 7.07
N ASN A 113 1.39 0.71 7.68
CA ASN A 113 2.61 -0.06 7.43
C ASN A 113 2.45 -1.59 7.61
N ARG A 114 1.44 -2.04 8.38
CA ARG A 114 1.18 -3.47 8.63
C ARG A 114 0.69 -4.24 7.40
N TYR A 115 0.35 -3.54 6.31
CA TYR A 115 0.14 -4.18 5.00
C TYR A 115 1.44 -4.81 4.45
N TRP A 116 2.60 -4.19 4.72
CA TRP A 116 3.90 -4.67 4.27
C TRP A 116 4.55 -5.62 5.29
N ALA A 117 4.35 -5.35 6.58
CA ALA A 117 4.88 -6.12 7.70
C ALA A 117 3.74 -6.80 8.48
N SER A 118 3.04 -7.72 7.83
CA SER A 118 1.91 -8.44 8.43
C SER A 118 2.34 -9.25 9.66
N GLU A 119 1.60 -9.12 10.76
CA GLU A 119 1.84 -9.89 12.00
C GLU A 119 1.13 -11.25 11.99
N ILE A 120 0.09 -11.42 11.16
CA ILE A 120 -0.55 -12.73 10.97
C ILE A 120 0.26 -13.57 10.01
N GLN A 121 0.63 -14.78 10.45
CA GLN A 121 1.41 -15.77 9.68
C GLN A 121 2.49 -15.10 8.82
N PRO A 122 3.48 -14.42 9.44
CA PRO A 122 4.42 -13.55 8.74
C PRO A 122 5.19 -14.27 7.62
N ASP A 123 5.50 -15.56 7.79
CA ASP A 123 6.14 -16.39 6.75
C ASP A 123 5.33 -16.45 5.44
N ASN A 124 4.01 -16.26 5.51
CA ASN A 124 3.10 -16.30 4.37
C ASN A 124 2.71 -14.91 3.85
N TYR A 125 2.61 -13.91 4.73
CA TYR A 125 1.97 -12.62 4.40
C TYR A 125 2.86 -11.38 4.61
N SER A 126 4.04 -11.50 5.23
CA SER A 126 4.94 -10.37 5.42
C SER A 126 5.85 -10.17 4.21
N PHE A 127 5.52 -9.19 3.37
CA PHE A 127 6.37 -8.77 2.24
C PHE A 127 7.75 -8.31 2.73
N VAL A 128 7.83 -7.66 3.90
CA VAL A 128 9.09 -7.26 4.53
C VAL A 128 9.95 -8.49 4.86
N ASP A 129 9.38 -9.54 5.46
CA ASP A 129 10.17 -10.74 5.78
C ASP A 129 10.59 -11.49 4.52
N TYR A 130 9.74 -11.52 3.50
CA TYR A 130 10.10 -12.07 2.20
C TYR A 130 11.27 -11.31 1.56
N ALA A 131 11.23 -9.97 1.56
CA ALA A 131 12.29 -9.12 1.04
C ALA A 131 13.64 -9.37 1.73
N ILE A 132 13.62 -9.40 3.07
CA ILE A 132 14.79 -9.69 3.90
C ILE A 132 15.37 -11.07 3.58
N ASN A 133 14.52 -12.09 3.45
CA ASN A 133 14.96 -13.45 3.14
C ASN A 133 15.51 -13.59 1.71
N ARG A 134 15.09 -12.73 0.78
CA ARG A 134 15.70 -12.57 -0.55
C ARG A 134 16.97 -11.69 -0.53
N GLY A 135 17.36 -11.20 0.65
CA GLY A 135 18.59 -10.42 0.84
C GLY A 135 18.45 -8.93 0.59
N TYR A 136 17.24 -8.38 0.46
CA TYR A 136 17.02 -6.96 0.21
C TYR A 136 16.82 -6.17 1.51
N SER A 137 17.19 -4.88 1.50
CA SER A 137 16.78 -3.93 2.54
C SER A 137 15.44 -3.27 2.16
N ILE A 138 14.66 -2.84 3.15
CA ILE A 138 13.33 -2.27 2.91
C ILE A 138 13.01 -1.13 3.88
N PHE A 139 12.50 -0.03 3.33
CA PHE A 139 11.93 1.11 4.02
C PHE A 139 10.42 1.13 3.78
N TYR A 140 9.64 1.17 4.84
CA TYR A 140 8.18 1.23 4.77
C TYR A 140 7.66 2.17 5.87
N TYR A 141 6.49 2.79 5.66
CA TYR A 141 6.05 3.91 6.48
C TYR A 141 4.53 3.99 6.57
N ASP A 142 4.04 4.72 7.57
CA ASP A 142 2.63 5.12 7.64
C ASP A 142 2.44 6.39 6.84
N ARG A 143 1.58 6.37 5.82
CA ARG A 143 1.22 7.59 5.07
C ARG A 143 0.64 8.67 5.98
N LEU A 144 0.66 9.92 5.52
CA LEU A 144 0.01 11.03 6.21
C LEU A 144 -1.47 10.69 6.48
N GLY A 145 -1.96 10.96 7.69
CA GLY A 145 -3.35 10.70 8.10
C GLY A 145 -3.57 9.34 8.78
N VAL A 146 -2.72 8.32 8.59
CA VAL A 146 -2.93 6.96 9.12
C VAL A 146 -1.76 6.46 9.97
N GLY A 147 -1.95 5.33 10.66
CA GLY A 147 -0.94 4.75 11.56
C GLY A 147 -0.45 5.73 12.63
N ALA A 148 0.87 5.77 12.82
CA ALA A 148 1.53 6.63 13.80
C ALA A 148 2.13 7.92 13.20
N SER A 149 1.79 8.25 11.96
CA SER A 149 2.13 9.52 11.29
C SER A 149 1.18 10.65 11.70
N THR A 150 1.59 11.89 11.40
CA THR A 150 0.76 13.09 11.62
C THR A 150 -0.66 12.88 11.07
N LYS A 151 -1.65 13.26 11.88
CA LYS A 151 -3.07 13.30 11.48
C LYS A 151 -3.39 14.70 10.97
N VAL A 152 -3.95 14.77 9.77
CA VAL A 152 -4.49 15.99 9.15
C VAL A 152 -5.96 15.76 8.83
N SER A 153 -6.69 16.79 8.43
CA SER A 153 -8.11 16.65 8.12
C SER A 153 -8.38 15.72 6.94
N GLY A 154 -9.46 14.93 6.99
CA GLY A 154 -9.89 14.12 5.85
C GLY A 154 -10.34 14.95 4.63
N TYR A 155 -10.62 16.25 4.86
CA TYR A 155 -10.95 17.25 3.85
C TYR A 155 -9.72 17.95 3.25
N THR A 156 -8.51 17.67 3.74
CA THR A 156 -7.26 18.26 3.22
C THR A 156 -6.21 17.23 2.85
N ASN A 157 -6.26 16.02 3.44
CA ASN A 157 -5.38 14.92 3.08
C ASN A 157 -5.63 14.49 1.63
N GLN A 158 -4.60 14.48 0.79
CA GLN A 158 -4.79 14.30 -0.64
C GLN A 158 -3.54 13.77 -1.35
N LEU A 159 -3.76 13.20 -2.54
CA LEU A 159 -2.71 12.55 -3.32
C LEU A 159 -1.49 13.46 -3.59
N PRO A 160 -1.62 14.74 -4.00
CA PRO A 160 -0.46 15.61 -4.21
C PRO A 160 0.47 15.74 -2.98
N ILE A 161 -0.10 15.85 -1.77
CA ILE A 161 0.69 15.92 -0.53
C ILE A 161 1.46 14.60 -0.32
N GLN A 162 0.78 13.47 -0.55
CA GLN A 162 1.38 12.15 -0.36
C GLN A 162 2.53 11.88 -1.35
N ILE A 163 2.40 12.37 -2.60
CA ILE A 163 3.46 12.31 -3.62
C ILE A 163 4.70 13.08 -3.16
N GLU A 164 4.54 14.32 -2.68
CA GLU A 164 5.67 15.13 -2.20
C GLU A 164 6.34 14.52 -0.97
N ILE A 165 5.55 13.93 -0.06
CA ILE A 165 6.08 13.19 1.09
C ILE A 165 6.91 12.01 0.62
N ALA A 166 6.40 11.19 -0.29
CA ALA A 166 7.14 10.05 -0.84
C ALA A 166 8.44 10.49 -1.52
N THR A 167 8.39 11.56 -2.33
CA THR A 167 9.57 12.17 -2.98
C THR A 167 10.63 12.55 -1.94
N GLN A 168 10.27 13.28 -0.88
CA GLN A 168 11.22 13.71 0.15
C GLN A 168 11.79 12.55 0.98
N LEU A 169 11.00 11.52 1.25
CA LEU A 169 11.47 10.31 1.94
C LEU A 169 12.48 9.55 1.07
N ILE A 170 12.20 9.38 -0.22
CA ILE A 170 13.11 8.74 -1.16
C ILE A 170 14.43 9.53 -1.27
N ILE A 171 14.38 10.86 -1.39
CA ILE A 171 15.58 11.71 -1.41
C ILE A 171 16.38 11.54 -0.12
N SER A 172 15.71 11.42 1.03
CA SER A 172 16.37 11.17 2.32
C SER A 172 17.11 9.82 2.31
N ILE A 173 16.46 8.75 1.84
CA ILE A 173 17.06 7.42 1.71
C ILE A 173 18.28 7.43 0.78
N LYS A 174 18.17 8.06 -0.40
CA LYS A 174 19.28 8.19 -1.38
C LYS A 174 20.45 9.02 -0.84
N SER A 175 20.21 9.87 0.17
CA SER A 175 21.24 10.64 0.88
C SER A 175 21.71 9.98 2.18
N SER A 176 21.47 8.67 2.33
CA SER A 176 21.85 7.86 3.49
C SER A 176 21.17 8.27 4.80
N LYS A 177 20.13 9.10 4.75
CA LYS A 177 19.32 9.42 5.92
C LYS A 177 18.28 8.32 6.09
N TYR A 178 18.20 7.78 7.30
CA TYR A 178 17.23 6.73 7.68
C TYR A 178 17.49 5.35 7.08
N THR A 179 18.72 5.05 6.67
CA THR A 179 19.16 3.73 6.19
C THR A 179 20.07 3.00 7.18
N GLY A 180 20.05 3.41 8.46
CA GLY A 180 20.83 2.79 9.52
C GLY A 180 22.32 2.65 9.20
N SER A 181 22.88 1.46 9.41
CA SER A 181 24.28 1.14 9.11
C SER A 181 24.56 0.84 7.63
N LEU A 182 23.53 0.73 6.79
CA LEU A 182 23.71 0.46 5.35
C LEU A 182 24.45 1.63 4.68
N GLY A 183 24.14 2.87 5.07
CA GLY A 183 24.65 4.06 4.40
C GLY A 183 23.91 4.34 3.10
N LYS A 184 24.63 4.67 2.03
CA LYS A 184 24.02 5.03 0.73
C LYS A 184 23.60 3.75 -0.01
N PRO A 185 22.34 3.60 -0.44
CA PRO A 185 21.94 2.48 -1.29
C PRO A 185 22.62 2.53 -2.66
N ASP A 186 22.96 1.37 -3.20
CA ASP A 186 23.45 1.20 -4.58
C ASP A 186 22.30 1.24 -5.58
N SER A 187 21.12 0.74 -5.18
CA SER A 187 19.91 0.79 -5.97
C SER A 187 18.67 1.03 -5.12
N LEU A 188 17.65 1.66 -5.72
CA LEU A 188 16.37 1.93 -5.09
C LEU A 188 15.21 1.40 -5.95
N VAL A 189 14.35 0.62 -5.32
CA VAL A 189 13.10 0.12 -5.91
C VAL A 189 11.93 0.82 -5.24
N VAL A 190 11.05 1.45 -5.99
CA VAL A 190 9.80 2.00 -5.45
C VAL A 190 8.69 0.97 -5.65
N VAL A 191 8.05 0.57 -4.55
CA VAL A 191 6.94 -0.39 -4.54
C VAL A 191 5.72 0.26 -3.91
N GLY A 192 4.59 0.24 -4.62
CA GLY A 192 3.33 0.74 -4.11
C GLY A 192 2.25 -0.33 -4.13
N HIS A 193 1.25 -0.19 -3.26
CA HIS A 193 0.00 -0.94 -3.36
C HIS A 193 -1.21 -0.02 -3.49
N SER A 194 -2.07 -0.25 -4.49
CA SER A 194 -3.34 0.47 -4.64
C SER A 194 -3.13 2.00 -4.72
N PHE A 195 -3.74 2.78 -3.84
CA PHE A 195 -3.44 4.21 -3.70
C PHE A 195 -1.95 4.50 -3.45
N GLY A 196 -1.22 3.58 -2.81
CA GLY A 196 0.24 3.63 -2.72
C GLY A 196 0.93 3.46 -4.07
N SER A 197 0.39 2.67 -4.99
CA SER A 197 0.85 2.61 -6.39
C SER A 197 0.53 3.90 -7.14
N ALA A 198 -0.61 4.53 -6.89
CA ALA A 198 -0.91 5.86 -7.42
C ALA A 198 0.12 6.90 -6.94
N ILE A 199 0.44 6.91 -5.65
CA ILE A 199 1.50 7.75 -5.08
C ILE A 199 2.84 7.47 -5.75
N SER A 200 3.25 6.20 -5.81
CA SER A 200 4.51 5.78 -6.43
C SER A 200 4.61 6.17 -7.91
N ALA A 201 3.55 5.95 -8.69
CA ALA A 201 3.49 6.33 -10.10
C ALA A 201 3.57 7.86 -10.28
N GLY A 202 2.86 8.63 -9.43
CA GLY A 202 2.93 10.09 -9.42
C GLY A 202 4.32 10.62 -9.05
N THR A 203 4.97 10.02 -8.05
CA THR A 203 6.34 10.36 -7.64
C THR A 203 7.34 10.13 -8.77
N VAL A 204 7.25 9.00 -9.48
CA VAL A 204 8.13 8.69 -10.62
C VAL A 204 7.78 9.53 -11.86
N ALA A 205 6.49 9.82 -12.10
CA ALA A 205 6.09 10.70 -13.19
C ALA A 205 6.63 12.12 -13.02
N ALA A 206 6.64 12.64 -11.78
CA ALA A 206 7.24 13.93 -11.45
C ALA A 206 8.77 13.90 -11.45
N ASN A 207 9.38 12.75 -11.15
CA ASN A 207 10.83 12.57 -11.04
C ASN A 207 11.28 11.24 -11.70
N PRO A 208 11.43 11.17 -13.02
CA PRO A 208 11.68 9.90 -13.73
C PRO A 208 12.98 9.17 -13.33
N GLU A 209 13.96 9.87 -12.76
CA GLU A 209 15.24 9.30 -12.32
C GLU A 209 15.29 9.00 -10.81
N ILE A 210 14.15 9.09 -10.12
CA ILE A 210 14.14 8.99 -8.66
C ILE A 210 14.47 7.57 -8.16
N CYS A 211 14.19 6.53 -8.96
CA CYS A 211 14.43 5.12 -8.63
C CYS A 211 14.91 4.31 -9.85
N ASP A 212 15.44 3.11 -9.61
CA ASP A 212 15.92 2.19 -10.65
C ASP A 212 14.85 1.20 -11.12
N ALA A 213 13.86 0.94 -10.27
CA ALA A 213 12.71 0.11 -10.58
C ALA A 213 11.42 0.62 -9.90
N LEU A 214 10.30 0.46 -10.59
CA LEU A 214 8.95 0.81 -10.14
C LEU A 214 8.04 -0.41 -10.20
N ILE A 215 7.50 -0.82 -9.06
CA ILE A 215 6.58 -1.95 -8.93
C ILE A 215 5.22 -1.43 -8.44
N LEU A 216 4.19 -1.58 -9.25
CA LEU A 216 2.82 -1.17 -8.93
C LEU A 216 1.98 -2.41 -8.66
N THR A 217 1.51 -2.58 -7.42
CA THR A 217 0.76 -3.76 -6.97
C THR A 217 -0.72 -3.42 -6.74
N GLY A 218 -1.64 -4.29 -7.15
CA GLY A 218 -3.09 -3.99 -7.10
C GLY A 218 -3.42 -2.69 -7.83
N PHE A 219 -2.91 -2.56 -9.06
CA PHE A 219 -3.01 -1.34 -9.88
C PHE A 219 -3.17 -1.73 -11.35
N SER A 220 -3.85 -0.89 -12.12
CA SER A 220 -3.97 -1.00 -13.58
C SER A 220 -4.04 0.38 -14.19
N TYR A 221 -3.51 0.53 -15.41
CA TYR A 221 -3.72 1.73 -16.22
C TYR A 221 -4.97 1.65 -17.10
N ASN A 222 -5.63 0.49 -17.17
CA ASN A 222 -6.80 0.24 -18.01
C ASN A 222 -8.09 0.29 -17.20
N GLY A 223 -8.26 1.43 -16.53
CA GLY A 223 -9.42 1.68 -15.70
C GLY A 223 -9.11 1.67 -14.21
N SER A 224 -9.92 2.45 -13.51
CA SER A 224 -10.09 2.43 -12.07
C SER A 224 -11.59 2.44 -11.84
N ASN A 225 -12.07 1.71 -10.84
CA ASN A 225 -13.47 1.63 -10.46
C ASN A 225 -13.72 2.34 -9.11
N PRO A 226 -13.43 3.66 -9.00
CA PRO A 226 -13.56 4.37 -7.73
C PRO A 226 -15.02 4.44 -7.28
N VAL A 227 -15.97 4.54 -8.22
CA VAL A 227 -17.41 4.52 -7.94
C VAL A 227 -17.82 3.17 -7.36
N GLY A 228 -17.52 2.07 -8.06
CA GLY A 228 -17.85 0.73 -7.56
C GLY A 228 -17.14 0.42 -6.26
N PHE A 229 -15.92 0.94 -6.02
CA PHE A 229 -15.25 0.85 -4.73
C PHE A 229 -16.06 1.51 -3.61
N VAL A 230 -16.46 2.77 -3.74
CA VAL A 230 -17.18 3.46 -2.66
C VAL A 230 -18.60 2.89 -2.45
N GLU A 231 -19.25 2.45 -3.52
CA GLU A 231 -20.56 1.77 -3.47
C GLU A 231 -20.44 0.41 -2.79
N ALA A 232 -19.42 -0.39 -3.09
CA ALA A 232 -19.22 -1.71 -2.49
C ALA A 232 -18.70 -1.62 -1.06
N ALA A 233 -17.84 -0.65 -0.75
CA ALA A 233 -17.32 -0.41 0.59
C ALA A 233 -18.41 0.16 1.53
N GLN A 234 -19.44 0.81 0.98
CA GLN A 234 -20.51 1.44 1.74
C GLN A 234 -19.95 2.33 2.84
N LEU A 235 -19.09 3.28 2.48
CA LEU A 235 -18.30 4.05 3.45
C LEU A 235 -19.15 4.78 4.51
N ARG A 236 -18.63 4.87 5.74
CA ARG A 236 -19.25 5.57 6.89
C ARG A 236 -18.22 6.40 7.65
N ILE A 237 -18.67 7.42 8.37
CA ILE A 237 -17.83 8.29 9.20
C ILE A 237 -17.08 7.46 10.24
N ALA A 238 -15.75 7.44 10.15
CA ALA A 238 -14.92 6.55 10.96
C ALA A 238 -15.09 6.76 12.47
N SER A 239 -15.25 8.02 12.91
CA SER A 239 -15.43 8.38 14.31
C SER A 239 -16.79 7.97 14.89
N SER A 240 -17.78 7.67 14.04
CA SER A 240 -19.11 7.17 14.43
C SER A 240 -19.14 5.64 14.48
N GLU A 241 -18.36 4.97 13.63
CA GLU A 241 -18.34 3.50 13.54
C GLU A 241 -17.40 2.83 14.55
N ASP A 242 -16.25 3.45 14.85
CA ASP A 242 -15.23 2.82 15.67
C ASP A 242 -14.60 3.81 16.68
N PRO A 243 -14.63 3.50 17.99
CA PRO A 243 -14.06 4.36 19.04
C PRO A 243 -12.58 4.68 18.85
N ARG A 244 -11.81 3.86 18.11
CA ARG A 244 -10.39 4.12 17.78
C ARG A 244 -10.20 5.44 17.03
N TRP A 245 -11.21 5.87 16.28
CA TRP A 245 -11.15 7.04 15.40
C TRP A 245 -11.92 8.25 15.90
N ARG A 246 -12.40 8.24 17.16
CA ARG A 246 -13.26 9.28 17.74
C ARG A 246 -12.69 10.71 17.68
N LYS A 247 -11.36 10.86 17.48
CA LYS A 247 -10.67 12.16 17.38
C LYS A 247 -10.53 12.67 15.94
N LEU A 248 -10.82 11.85 14.94
CA LEU A 248 -10.77 12.25 13.54
C LEU A 248 -12.03 13.03 13.17
N ASP A 249 -11.90 13.97 12.24
CA ASP A 249 -13.05 14.67 11.69
C ASP A 249 -13.90 13.74 10.80
N THR A 250 -15.04 14.26 10.35
CA THR A 250 -16.03 13.51 9.57
C THR A 250 -15.58 13.22 8.14
N GLY A 251 -14.45 13.78 7.69
CA GLY A 251 -13.86 13.51 6.38
C GLY A 251 -13.08 12.20 6.34
N TYR A 252 -12.89 11.52 7.48
CA TYR A 252 -12.34 10.17 7.52
C TYR A 252 -13.44 9.11 7.50
N LEU A 253 -13.32 8.18 6.56
CA LEU A 253 -14.32 7.15 6.32
C LEU A 253 -13.75 5.74 6.46
N LEU A 254 -14.63 4.78 6.74
CA LEU A 254 -14.32 3.34 6.82
C LEU A 254 -15.31 2.52 5.99
N PRO A 255 -14.90 1.36 5.43
CA PRO A 255 -15.83 0.35 4.96
C PRO A 255 -16.75 -0.10 6.10
N VAL A 256 -18.06 -0.22 5.82
CA VAL A 256 -19.10 -0.40 6.85
C VAL A 256 -18.94 -1.70 7.64
N ASP A 257 -18.53 -2.78 6.98
CA ASP A 257 -18.38 -4.08 7.63
C ASP A 257 -17.32 -4.96 6.96
N ILE A 258 -17.05 -6.11 7.59
CA ILE A 258 -16.08 -7.09 7.11
C ILE A 258 -16.43 -7.63 5.72
N TYR A 259 -17.71 -7.72 5.36
CA TYR A 259 -18.16 -8.25 4.08
C TYR A 259 -17.93 -7.24 2.94
N SER A 260 -18.16 -5.94 3.21
CA SER A 260 -17.80 -4.86 2.28
C SER A 260 -16.28 -4.81 2.03
N ASN A 261 -15.48 -5.07 3.06
CA ASN A 261 -14.02 -5.15 2.95
C ASN A 261 -13.62 -6.40 2.14
N VAL A 262 -14.26 -7.55 2.38
CA VAL A 262 -14.06 -8.75 1.55
C VAL A 262 -14.41 -8.50 0.10
N ASN A 263 -15.54 -7.84 -0.19
CA ASN A 263 -16.00 -7.60 -1.55
C ASN A 263 -15.04 -6.71 -2.36
N THR A 264 -14.45 -5.71 -1.71
CA THR A 264 -13.54 -4.76 -2.36
C THR A 264 -12.08 -5.24 -2.38
N PHE A 265 -11.66 -6.06 -1.42
CA PHE A 265 -10.25 -6.36 -1.20
C PHE A 265 -9.85 -7.81 -1.51
N PHE A 266 -10.73 -8.78 -1.26
CA PHE A 266 -10.45 -10.21 -1.29
C PHE A 266 -11.24 -10.95 -2.37
N LYS A 267 -10.81 -12.16 -2.74
CA LYS A 267 -11.56 -13.03 -3.66
C LYS A 267 -11.62 -14.47 -3.18
N LYS A 268 -12.82 -15.05 -3.13
CA LYS A 268 -13.03 -16.47 -2.80
C LYS A 268 -12.63 -17.34 -4.02
N PRO A 269 -11.95 -18.49 -3.84
CA PRO A 269 -11.56 -19.13 -2.57
C PRO A 269 -10.20 -18.69 -2.00
N ASP A 270 -9.51 -17.75 -2.62
CA ASP A 270 -8.10 -17.46 -2.39
C ASP A 270 -7.80 -16.52 -1.20
N TYR A 271 -8.49 -16.72 -0.06
CA TYR A 271 -8.17 -16.09 1.21
C TYR A 271 -8.45 -17.01 2.42
N ASP A 272 -7.69 -16.81 3.50
CA ASP A 272 -7.98 -17.38 4.83
C ASP A 272 -8.90 -16.41 5.61
N LEU A 273 -9.99 -16.91 6.20
CA LEU A 273 -10.90 -16.09 7.00
C LEU A 273 -10.24 -15.48 8.24
N ASN A 274 -9.20 -16.09 8.81
CA ASN A 274 -8.43 -15.50 9.90
C ASN A 274 -7.62 -14.30 9.42
N VAL A 275 -7.11 -14.34 8.19
CA VAL A 275 -6.42 -13.21 7.55
C VAL A 275 -7.38 -12.09 7.22
N VAL A 276 -8.59 -12.42 6.73
CA VAL A 276 -9.66 -11.43 6.53
C VAL A 276 -10.01 -10.72 7.84
N ARG A 277 -10.21 -11.47 8.93
CA ARG A 277 -10.49 -10.89 10.26
C ARG A 277 -9.34 -10.05 10.79
N TYR A 278 -8.10 -10.49 10.58
CA TYR A 278 -6.92 -9.71 10.91
C TYR A 278 -6.89 -8.39 10.14
N ALA A 279 -7.05 -8.43 8.82
CA ALA A 279 -7.07 -7.26 7.95
C ALA A 279 -8.15 -6.25 8.38
N ASP A 280 -9.37 -6.71 8.67
CA ASP A 280 -10.45 -5.86 9.20
C ASP A 280 -10.10 -5.29 10.59
N SER A 281 -9.43 -6.07 11.46
CA SER A 281 -9.02 -5.61 12.78
C SER A 281 -7.94 -4.52 12.74
N ILE A 282 -7.06 -4.53 11.73
CA ILE A 282 -5.99 -3.53 11.59
C ILE A 282 -6.36 -2.35 10.70
N LYS A 283 -7.54 -2.37 10.06
CA LYS A 283 -7.95 -1.38 9.07
C LYS A 283 -7.81 0.05 9.56
N GLN A 284 -7.40 0.93 8.65
CA GLN A 284 -7.25 2.36 8.88
C GLN A 284 -8.35 3.12 8.13
N PRO A 285 -8.77 4.30 8.63
CA PRO A 285 -9.68 5.13 7.89
C PRO A 285 -8.99 5.75 6.67
N LEU A 286 -9.77 6.07 5.65
CA LEU A 286 -9.32 6.79 4.46
C LEU A 286 -9.84 8.24 4.49
N GLY A 287 -9.08 9.20 3.98
CA GLY A 287 -9.56 10.57 3.81
C GLY A 287 -10.45 10.70 2.58
N LEU A 288 -11.55 11.45 2.68
CA LEU A 288 -12.45 11.77 1.57
C LEU A 288 -11.67 12.33 0.38
N VAL A 289 -10.80 13.32 0.63
CA VAL A 289 -10.07 13.98 -0.46
C VAL A 289 -8.96 13.10 -1.03
N GLU A 290 -8.45 12.11 -0.28
CA GLU A 290 -7.55 11.08 -0.85
C GLU A 290 -8.28 10.25 -1.92
N VAL A 291 -9.54 9.87 -1.68
CA VAL A 291 -10.37 9.14 -2.65
C VAL A 291 -10.63 10.00 -3.88
N LEU A 292 -11.11 11.23 -3.68
CA LEU A 292 -11.47 12.14 -4.78
C LEU A 292 -10.28 12.52 -5.66
N THR A 293 -9.12 12.82 -5.06
CA THR A 293 -7.90 13.17 -5.82
C THR A 293 -7.22 11.95 -6.42
N GLY A 294 -7.30 10.78 -5.78
CA GLY A 294 -6.86 9.52 -6.35
C GLY A 294 -7.64 9.13 -7.61
N ALA A 295 -8.95 9.35 -7.62
CA ALA A 295 -9.83 9.01 -8.74
C ALA A 295 -9.70 9.94 -9.96
N SER A 296 -9.14 11.15 -9.79
CA SER A 296 -9.13 12.21 -10.81
C SER A 296 -7.75 12.54 -11.37
N SER A 297 -6.68 11.87 -10.90
CA SER A 297 -5.31 12.19 -11.29
C SER A 297 -4.79 11.27 -12.40
N ASN A 298 -4.14 11.85 -13.42
CA ASN A 298 -3.39 11.08 -14.41
C ASN A 298 -1.93 10.91 -13.94
N LEU A 299 -1.53 9.67 -13.67
CA LEU A 299 -0.28 9.33 -13.00
C LEU A 299 0.59 8.44 -13.89
N SER A 300 0.89 8.91 -15.10
CA SER A 300 1.61 8.13 -16.11
C SER A 300 3.10 8.50 -16.15
N PRO A 301 4.01 7.64 -15.63
CA PRO A 301 5.45 7.86 -15.67
C PRO A 301 6.05 7.54 -17.05
N SER A 302 5.58 8.22 -18.11
CA SER A 302 5.95 7.91 -19.51
C SER A 302 7.43 8.13 -19.85
N GLU A 303 8.13 8.90 -19.03
CA GLU A 303 9.55 9.19 -19.16
C GLU A 303 10.45 8.26 -18.34
N PHE A 304 9.87 7.30 -17.61
CA PHE A 304 10.63 6.38 -16.78
C PHE A 304 11.42 5.37 -17.63
N THR A 305 12.72 5.23 -17.34
CA THR A 305 13.64 4.36 -18.09
C THR A 305 14.16 3.16 -17.28
N GLY A 306 13.80 3.07 -15.99
CA GLY A 306 14.14 1.93 -15.13
C GLY A 306 13.34 0.67 -15.46
N LYS A 307 13.35 -0.31 -14.55
CA LYS A 307 12.51 -1.51 -14.68
C LYS A 307 11.10 -1.22 -14.17
N ALA A 308 10.06 -1.57 -14.92
CA ALA A 308 8.69 -1.35 -14.50
C ALA A 308 7.89 -2.66 -14.42
N MET A 309 7.12 -2.83 -13.35
CA MET A 309 6.18 -3.93 -13.23
C MET A 309 4.82 -3.44 -12.76
N VAL A 310 3.76 -3.94 -13.38
CA VAL A 310 2.39 -3.79 -12.90
C VAL A 310 1.85 -5.19 -12.60
N ILE A 311 1.43 -5.43 -11.37
CA ILE A 311 0.86 -6.71 -10.95
C ILE A 311 -0.43 -6.45 -10.16
N ALA A 312 -1.51 -7.09 -10.55
CA ALA A 312 -2.78 -7.03 -9.83
C ALA A 312 -3.33 -8.45 -9.70
N GLY A 313 -4.16 -8.71 -8.67
CA GLY A 313 -4.84 -9.99 -8.60
C GLY A 313 -5.81 -10.13 -9.77
N GLN A 314 -5.96 -11.34 -10.30
CA GLN A 314 -6.85 -11.65 -11.42
C GLN A 314 -8.26 -11.09 -11.22
N TYR A 315 -8.72 -11.06 -9.98
CA TYR A 315 -10.04 -10.59 -9.60
C TYR A 315 -9.98 -9.27 -8.82
N ASP A 316 -8.99 -8.40 -9.08
CA ASP A 316 -8.91 -7.07 -8.50
C ASP A 316 -10.16 -6.24 -8.84
N PHE A 317 -11.00 -6.02 -7.83
CA PHE A 317 -12.25 -5.29 -7.96
C PHE A 317 -12.05 -3.79 -8.21
N ILE A 318 -10.98 -3.20 -7.67
CA ILE A 318 -10.79 -1.76 -7.65
C ILE A 318 -10.18 -1.27 -8.96
N PHE A 319 -9.18 -1.96 -9.50
CA PHE A 319 -8.48 -1.52 -10.71
C PHE A 319 -8.87 -2.27 -11.98
N CYS A 320 -9.51 -3.44 -11.87
CA CYS A 320 -9.93 -4.22 -13.03
C CYS A 320 -11.41 -4.61 -13.00
N THR A 321 -12.20 -4.08 -12.06
CA THR A 321 -13.62 -4.45 -11.88
C THR A 321 -13.81 -5.97 -11.74
N GLY A 322 -12.83 -6.65 -11.16
CA GLY A 322 -12.86 -8.09 -10.93
C GLY A 322 -12.40 -8.97 -12.10
N GLN A 323 -11.81 -8.41 -13.17
CA GLN A 323 -11.20 -9.20 -14.24
C GLN A 323 -9.98 -8.49 -14.85
N CYS A 324 -8.77 -8.86 -14.42
CA CYS A 324 -7.52 -8.23 -14.88
C CYS A 324 -6.89 -8.86 -16.14
N ASP A 325 -7.29 -10.08 -16.54
CA ASP A 325 -6.56 -10.90 -17.53
C ASP A 325 -6.28 -10.16 -18.85
N ASP A 326 -7.28 -9.46 -19.39
CA ASP A 326 -7.18 -8.78 -20.68
C ASP A 326 -6.86 -7.27 -20.57
N VAL A 327 -6.74 -6.74 -19.34
CA VAL A 327 -6.67 -5.29 -19.10
C VAL A 327 -5.38 -4.85 -18.40
N ILE A 328 -4.61 -5.78 -17.83
CA ILE A 328 -3.42 -5.41 -17.04
C ILE A 328 -2.27 -4.86 -17.91
N GLU A 329 -2.12 -5.37 -19.13
CA GLU A 329 -0.98 -5.03 -20.00
C GLU A 329 -1.22 -3.76 -20.82
N TYR A 330 -2.37 -3.62 -21.46
CA TYR A 330 -2.72 -2.40 -22.18
C TYR A 330 -3.56 -1.50 -21.29
N PRO A 331 -3.28 -0.18 -21.09
CA PRO A 331 -2.25 0.61 -21.77
C PRO A 331 -0.92 0.70 -21.00
N ALA A 332 -0.70 -0.11 -19.97
CA ALA A 332 0.53 -0.08 -19.16
C ALA A 332 1.81 -0.23 -20.01
N ALA A 333 1.80 -1.09 -21.04
CA ALA A 333 2.90 -1.24 -22.00
C ALA A 333 3.22 0.05 -22.76
N ASN A 334 2.20 0.88 -23.06
CA ASN A 334 2.41 2.18 -23.69
C ASN A 334 2.96 3.20 -22.69
N VAL A 335 2.47 3.18 -21.46
CA VAL A 335 2.97 4.04 -20.38
C VAL A 335 4.45 3.75 -20.12
N PHE A 336 4.86 2.49 -20.11
CA PHE A 336 6.24 2.08 -19.84
C PHE A 336 7.05 1.79 -21.11
N ALA A 337 6.69 2.36 -22.26
CA ALA A 337 7.39 2.13 -23.53
C ALA A 337 8.88 2.53 -23.51
N LYS A 338 9.29 3.41 -22.59
CA LYS A 338 10.68 3.83 -22.37
C LYS A 338 11.41 3.04 -21.28
N ALA A 339 10.71 2.21 -20.52
CA ALA A 339 11.32 1.37 -19.48
C ALA A 339 12.28 0.37 -20.13
N LYS A 340 13.45 0.14 -19.51
CA LYS A 340 14.43 -0.83 -20.02
C LYS A 340 13.92 -2.27 -19.99
N ASP A 341 12.98 -2.55 -19.08
CA ASP A 341 12.26 -3.80 -18.98
C ASP A 341 10.86 -3.53 -18.39
N PHE A 342 9.85 -4.20 -18.91
CA PHE A 342 8.46 -4.03 -18.49
C PHE A 342 7.75 -5.38 -18.39
N LYS A 343 7.03 -5.59 -17.27
CA LYS A 343 6.18 -6.77 -17.07
C LYS A 343 4.81 -6.39 -16.51
N ALA A 344 3.75 -6.93 -17.11
CA ALA A 344 2.40 -6.85 -16.57
C ALA A 344 1.91 -8.25 -16.16
N ILE A 345 1.27 -8.39 -15.00
CA ILE A 345 0.79 -9.69 -14.50
C ILE A 345 -0.62 -9.57 -13.91
N SER A 346 -1.55 -10.32 -14.49
CA SER A 346 -2.81 -10.70 -13.84
C SER A 346 -2.52 -11.93 -12.97
N TYR A 347 -2.39 -11.73 -11.66
CA TYR A 347 -1.92 -12.76 -10.73
C TYR A 347 -3.08 -13.70 -10.33
N PRO A 348 -3.01 -15.01 -10.68
CA PRO A 348 -4.16 -15.91 -10.58
C PRO A 348 -4.80 -16.01 -9.20
N GLY A 349 -6.13 -16.08 -9.16
CA GLY A 349 -6.92 -16.34 -7.94
C GLY A 349 -7.09 -15.13 -6.99
N ALA A 350 -6.08 -14.27 -6.91
CA ALA A 350 -6.08 -13.17 -5.95
C ALA A 350 -7.09 -12.05 -6.28
N GLY A 351 -7.56 -11.38 -5.21
CA GLY A 351 -8.28 -10.11 -5.30
C GLY A 351 -7.33 -8.92 -5.33
N HIS A 352 -7.82 -7.75 -4.90
CA HIS A 352 -7.03 -6.53 -4.84
C HIS A 352 -5.82 -6.65 -3.88
N GLY A 353 -6.04 -7.27 -2.72
CA GLY A 353 -5.06 -7.43 -1.65
C GLY A 353 -4.05 -8.55 -1.86
N LEU A 354 -3.09 -8.36 -2.76
CA LEU A 354 -2.07 -9.38 -3.08
C LEU A 354 -1.35 -9.92 -1.84
N ASN A 355 -1.00 -9.05 -0.87
CA ASN A 355 -0.27 -9.49 0.33
C ASN A 355 -1.10 -10.33 1.30
N PHE A 356 -2.42 -10.42 1.12
CA PHE A 356 -3.33 -11.19 1.97
C PHE A 356 -4.09 -12.29 1.20
N ALA A 357 -3.70 -12.56 -0.06
CA ALA A 357 -4.17 -13.72 -0.81
C ALA A 357 -3.49 -15.01 -0.32
N LEU A 358 -4.16 -16.17 -0.38
CA LEU A 358 -3.57 -17.46 0.06
C LEU A 358 -2.23 -17.78 -0.61
N ASN A 359 -2.04 -17.32 -1.83
CA ASN A 359 -0.84 -17.49 -2.64
C ASN A 359 0.09 -16.26 -2.66
N ALA A 360 0.02 -15.36 -1.66
CA ALA A 360 0.80 -14.12 -1.61
C ALA A 360 2.31 -14.30 -1.87
N THR A 361 2.95 -15.35 -1.34
CA THR A 361 4.37 -15.63 -1.57
C THR A 361 4.72 -15.88 -3.04
N GLY A 362 3.79 -16.38 -3.85
CA GLY A 362 3.97 -16.51 -5.29
C GLY A 362 3.95 -15.16 -6.00
N ALA A 363 3.09 -14.23 -5.58
CA ALA A 363 3.12 -12.85 -6.09
C ALA A 363 4.43 -12.15 -5.69
N TYR A 364 4.94 -12.42 -4.49
CA TYR A 364 6.23 -11.90 -4.05
C TYR A 364 7.37 -12.46 -4.93
N ALA A 365 7.38 -13.76 -5.18
CA ALA A 365 8.36 -14.39 -6.08
C ALA A 365 8.37 -13.72 -7.46
N GLU A 366 7.22 -13.47 -8.08
CA GLU A 366 7.12 -12.77 -9.37
C GLU A 366 7.80 -11.39 -9.36
N ILE A 367 7.65 -10.64 -8.27
CA ILE A 367 8.27 -9.31 -8.10
C ILE A 367 9.79 -9.44 -7.96
N PHE A 368 10.26 -10.28 -7.04
CA PHE A 368 11.70 -10.38 -6.78
C PHE A 368 12.46 -11.04 -7.94
N ASP A 369 11.88 -12.05 -8.59
CA ASP A 369 12.49 -12.69 -9.75
C ASP A 369 12.56 -11.74 -10.96
N PHE A 370 11.68 -10.74 -11.05
CA PHE A 370 11.79 -9.66 -12.03
C PHE A 370 12.91 -8.67 -11.67
N LEU A 371 13.08 -8.35 -10.38
CA LEU A 371 14.14 -7.46 -9.92
C LEU A 371 15.55 -8.02 -10.14
N GLU A 372 15.73 -9.34 -10.09
CA GLU A 372 17.04 -10.01 -10.20
C GLU A 372 17.55 -10.23 -11.64
N LYS A 373 16.66 -10.21 -12.64
CA LYS A 373 17.02 -10.37 -14.06
C LYS A 373 17.81 -9.20 -14.61
#